data_AF-A0A8H4W906-F1
#
_entry.id   AF-A0A8H4W906-F1
#
_cell.length_a   1.000
_cell.length_b   1.000
_cell.length_c   1.000
_cell.angle_alpha   90.00
_cell.angle_beta   90.00
_cell.angle_gamma   90.00
#
_symmetry.space_group_name_H-M   'P 1'
#
loop_
_entity.id
_entity.type
_entity.pdbx_description
1 polymer ?
#
loop_
_entity_poly.entity_id
_entity_poly.type
_entity_poly.pdbx_seq_one_letter_code
_entity_poly.pdbx_strand_id
1 'polypeptide(L)'
;MKFQITSFRAAALVALIASAEAAKHGHGQSHNHVALQKRSGKCEFPSDAGLVEITPNEKNAGWAMSPDEPCEPGNYCPYACPPGQVSMQWDPKATSYSYPMSMRGGLYCDDDGKIQKPFPNRDYCESATGVLKAHNKAGKSVSFCQTVLPGNEAMLIPTMVDSLADLAVPGMSYWCSTAAQYYINAPGVTAEEGCIWGTSENPVGNWSPYTAGANTDTDGNTFLKIGWNPIYLEPATPFRNTVPDFGVEIECE
;
A
#
# COMPACT_ATOMS: atom_id res chain seq x y z
N MET A 1 -18.34 1.07 -50.81
CA MET A 1 -17.49 0.09 -50.09
C MET A 1 -18.35 -0.63 -49.08
N LYS A 2 -18.60 -1.93 -49.27
CA LYS A 2 -19.21 -2.82 -48.28
C LYS A 2 -18.11 -3.81 -47.86
N PHE A 3 -17.74 -3.81 -46.59
CA PHE A 3 -16.85 -4.82 -46.01
C PHE A 3 -17.71 -5.89 -45.34
N GLN A 4 -17.47 -7.14 -45.71
CA GLN A 4 -18.11 -8.30 -45.10
C GLN A 4 -16.99 -9.22 -44.57
N ILE A 5 -17.09 -9.54 -43.28
CA ILE A 5 -16.18 -10.39 -42.53
C ILE A 5 -16.74 -11.80 -42.53
N THR A 6 -15.92 -12.78 -42.89
CA THR A 6 -15.99 -14.21 -42.49
C THR A 6 -14.62 -14.82 -42.78
N SER A 7 -14.13 -15.91 -42.20
CA SER A 7 -14.33 -16.68 -40.97
C SER A 7 -13.26 -17.78 -41.07
N PHE A 8 -12.61 -18.13 -39.97
CA PHE A 8 -11.53 -19.12 -39.92
C PHE A 8 -12.00 -20.54 -40.29
N ARG A 9 -11.14 -21.30 -40.97
CA ARG A 9 -11.16 -22.78 -40.93
C ARG A 9 -9.75 -23.33 -40.74
N ALA A 10 -9.63 -24.12 -39.69
CA ALA A 10 -8.47 -24.92 -39.32
C ALA A 10 -8.31 -26.16 -40.23
N ALA A 11 -7.09 -26.65 -40.35
CA ALA A 11 -6.79 -28.04 -40.68
C ALA A 11 -5.54 -28.48 -39.90
N ALA A 12 -5.71 -29.53 -39.10
CA ALA A 12 -4.67 -30.23 -38.36
C ALA A 12 -4.27 -31.51 -39.12
N LEU A 13 -2.99 -31.93 -39.09
CA LEU A 13 -2.55 -33.34 -39.19
C LEU A 13 -1.06 -33.43 -38.82
N VAL A 14 -0.72 -33.96 -37.63
CA VAL A 14 -0.27 -35.35 -37.30
C VAL A 14 1.21 -35.62 -37.63
N ALA A 15 2.00 -35.97 -36.61
CA ALA A 15 2.79 -37.23 -36.56
C ALA A 15 3.46 -37.42 -35.19
N LEU A 16 3.14 -38.54 -34.55
CA LEU A 16 3.85 -39.14 -33.42
C LEU A 16 5.17 -39.75 -33.90
N ILE A 17 6.27 -39.56 -33.16
CA ILE A 17 7.35 -40.55 -33.11
C ILE A 17 7.84 -40.61 -31.65
N ALA A 18 7.62 -41.77 -31.03
CA ALA A 18 8.29 -42.17 -29.80
C ALA A 18 9.62 -42.83 -30.17
N SER A 19 10.65 -42.58 -29.38
CA SER A 19 11.84 -43.44 -29.31
C SER A 19 12.36 -43.41 -27.88
N ALA A 20 12.34 -44.59 -27.26
CA ALA A 20 12.96 -44.87 -25.99
C ALA A 20 14.33 -45.52 -26.25
N GLU A 21 15.36 -45.07 -25.55
CA GLU A 21 16.58 -45.86 -25.34
C GLU A 21 17.16 -45.57 -23.95
N ALA A 22 17.23 -46.62 -23.14
CA ALA A 22 18.07 -46.75 -21.95
C ALA A 22 19.49 -47.18 -22.43
N ALA A 23 20.62 -47.07 -21.75
CA ALA A 23 21.01 -46.75 -20.38
C ALA A 23 22.51 -46.37 -20.42
N LYS A 24 23.03 -45.72 -19.37
CA LYS A 24 24.37 -46.01 -18.83
C LYS A 24 24.58 -45.37 -17.46
N HIS A 25 24.92 -46.21 -16.49
CA HIS A 25 25.33 -45.83 -15.15
C HIS A 25 26.72 -45.17 -15.17
N GLY A 26 26.84 -44.03 -14.50
CA GLY A 26 28.10 -43.45 -14.07
C GLY A 26 27.97 -43.02 -12.62
N HIS A 27 28.61 -43.75 -11.69
CA HIS A 27 28.71 -43.37 -10.29
C HIS A 27 29.76 -42.25 -10.14
N GLY A 28 29.30 -41.01 -10.25
CA GLY A 28 30.02 -39.85 -9.74
C GLY A 28 29.47 -39.49 -8.37
N GLN A 29 30.29 -39.57 -7.33
CA GLN A 29 29.96 -39.07 -5.99
C GLN A 29 29.74 -37.56 -6.06
N SER A 30 28.50 -37.14 -6.27
CA SER A 30 28.08 -35.78 -5.97
C SER A 30 27.91 -35.70 -4.46
N HIS A 31 28.80 -34.95 -3.81
CA HIS A 31 28.60 -34.53 -2.44
C HIS A 31 27.26 -33.79 -2.39
N ASN A 32 26.24 -34.46 -1.84
CA ASN A 32 25.03 -33.83 -1.35
C ASN A 32 25.42 -32.88 -0.22
N HIS A 33 25.92 -31.69 -0.59
CA HIS A 33 25.57 -30.52 0.16
C HIS A 33 24.07 -30.34 -0.05
N VAL A 34 23.29 -30.99 0.79
CA VAL A 34 22.04 -30.40 1.26
C VAL A 34 22.49 -29.10 1.88
N ALA A 35 22.54 -28.05 1.06
CA ALA A 35 22.54 -26.70 1.56
C ALA A 35 21.26 -26.66 2.38
N LEU A 36 21.40 -26.75 3.71
CA LEU A 36 20.48 -26.13 4.63
C LEU A 36 20.30 -24.74 4.06
N GLN A 37 19.20 -24.51 3.35
CA GLN A 37 18.74 -23.18 3.02
C GLN A 37 18.64 -22.50 4.37
N LYS A 38 19.67 -21.73 4.73
CA LYS A 38 19.48 -20.63 5.65
C LYS A 38 18.29 -19.88 5.05
N ARG A 39 17.18 -19.84 5.77
CA ARG A 39 16.16 -18.82 5.59
C ARG A 39 16.85 -17.50 5.92
N SER A 40 17.74 -17.01 5.05
CA SER A 40 18.05 -15.60 5.02
C SER A 40 16.73 -14.94 4.67
N GLY A 41 16.14 -14.20 5.62
CA GLY A 41 14.91 -13.44 5.39
C GLY A 41 15.09 -12.64 4.11
N LYS A 42 14.26 -12.93 3.10
CA LYS A 42 14.26 -12.13 1.89
C LYS A 42 13.49 -10.86 2.20
N CYS A 43 14.08 -9.72 1.91
CA CYS A 43 13.45 -8.41 2.04
C CYS A 43 12.84 -8.16 3.42
N GLU A 44 13.61 -8.46 4.48
CA GLU A 44 13.14 -8.33 5.85
C GLU A 44 12.78 -6.87 6.18
N PHE A 45 11.62 -6.68 6.80
CA PHE A 45 11.18 -5.36 7.26
C PHE A 45 12.13 -4.85 8.36
N PRO A 46 12.60 -3.59 8.27
CA PRO A 46 13.53 -3.05 9.25
C PRO A 46 12.79 -2.61 10.53
N SER A 47 12.44 -3.59 11.37
CA SER A 47 11.65 -3.38 12.60
C SER A 47 12.36 -2.53 13.67
N ASP A 48 13.68 -2.37 13.57
CA ASP A 48 14.48 -1.51 14.44
C ASP A 48 14.61 -0.05 13.94
N ALA A 49 14.05 0.27 12.77
CA ALA A 49 14.14 1.60 12.16
C ALA A 49 13.06 2.60 12.63
N GLY A 50 12.25 2.23 13.63
CA GLY A 50 11.17 3.09 14.15
C GLY A 50 10.00 3.27 13.19
N LEU A 51 9.83 2.32 12.25
CA LEU A 51 8.73 2.26 11.31
C LEU A 51 7.51 1.57 11.94
N VAL A 52 6.34 1.78 11.35
CA VAL A 52 5.11 1.10 11.78
C VAL A 52 4.94 -0.19 10.98
N GLU A 53 4.82 -1.31 11.67
CA GLU A 53 4.57 -2.62 11.04
C GLU A 53 3.09 -2.75 10.65
N ILE A 54 2.83 -3.03 9.37
CA ILE A 54 1.50 -3.32 8.86
C ILE A 54 1.29 -4.84 8.80
N THR A 55 0.35 -5.35 9.60
CA THR A 55 0.00 -6.78 9.69
C THR A 55 1.22 -7.72 9.67
N PRO A 56 2.18 -7.60 10.61
CA PRO A 56 3.47 -8.30 10.55
C PRO A 56 3.38 -9.83 10.58
N ASN A 57 2.23 -10.37 10.98
CA ASN A 57 1.97 -11.82 11.00
C ASN A 57 1.42 -12.36 9.66
N GLU A 58 1.14 -11.48 8.69
CA GLU A 58 0.64 -11.80 7.36
C GLU A 58 1.79 -11.84 6.32
N LYS A 59 1.48 -12.06 5.04
CA LYS A 59 2.51 -12.25 4.00
C LYS A 59 3.30 -10.97 3.70
N ASN A 60 2.71 -9.80 3.90
CA ASN A 60 3.41 -8.53 3.79
C ASN A 60 4.44 -8.31 4.91
N ALA A 61 4.44 -9.09 5.98
CA ALA A 61 5.50 -9.14 6.99
C ALA A 61 5.92 -7.75 7.54
N GLY A 62 4.97 -6.83 7.70
CA GLY A 62 5.20 -5.48 8.24
C GLY A 62 5.27 -4.38 7.19
N TRP A 63 5.48 -4.72 5.91
CA TRP A 63 5.48 -3.75 4.81
C TRP A 63 4.09 -3.14 4.60
N ALA A 64 4.02 -1.88 4.19
CA ALA A 64 2.77 -1.19 3.86
C ALA A 64 2.25 -1.63 2.47
N MET A 65 2.00 -2.93 2.37
CA MET A 65 1.49 -3.66 1.21
C MET A 65 0.26 -4.46 1.68
N SER A 66 -0.60 -4.91 0.76
CA SER A 66 -1.80 -5.66 1.16
C SER A 66 -1.40 -6.91 1.96
N PRO A 67 -2.18 -7.38 2.94
CA PRO A 67 -1.78 -8.51 3.80
C PRO A 67 -1.33 -9.78 3.06
N ASP A 68 -1.85 -10.01 1.86
CA ASP A 68 -1.51 -11.15 1.00
C ASP A 68 -0.37 -10.89 -0.01
N GLU A 69 0.21 -9.68 0.02
CA GLU A 69 1.22 -9.18 -0.92
C GLU A 69 2.61 -9.12 -0.25
N PRO A 70 3.51 -10.10 -0.53
CA PRO A 70 4.86 -10.08 0.02
C PRO A 70 5.76 -9.06 -0.69
N CYS A 71 6.71 -8.49 0.04
CA CYS A 71 7.85 -7.77 -0.52
C CYS A 71 8.87 -8.79 -1.05
N GLU A 72 9.14 -8.77 -2.35
CA GLU A 72 10.01 -9.73 -3.03
C GLU A 72 11.24 -9.06 -3.65
N PRO A 73 12.35 -9.80 -3.84
CA PRO A 73 13.56 -9.29 -4.51
C PRO A 73 13.25 -8.66 -5.88
N GLY A 74 13.91 -7.54 -6.16
CA GLY A 74 13.73 -6.77 -7.39
C GLY A 74 12.58 -5.75 -7.33
N ASN A 75 11.83 -5.68 -6.22
CA ASN A 75 10.71 -4.75 -6.05
C ASN A 75 11.03 -3.59 -5.09
N TYR A 76 10.21 -2.55 -5.20
CA TYR A 76 10.10 -1.50 -4.21
C TYR A 76 9.04 -1.88 -3.19
N CYS A 77 9.34 -1.71 -1.91
CA CYS A 77 8.51 -2.13 -0.79
C CYS A 77 8.14 -0.91 0.07
N PRO A 78 6.90 -0.42 -0.08
CA PRO A 78 6.39 0.68 0.73
C PRO A 78 6.36 0.32 2.22
N TYR A 79 6.59 1.30 3.08
CA TYR A 79 6.52 1.15 4.53
C TYR A 79 5.72 2.30 5.15
N ALA A 80 5.30 2.12 6.39
CA ALA A 80 4.53 3.10 7.14
C ALA A 80 5.43 3.89 8.09
N CYS A 81 5.22 5.20 8.12
CA CYS A 81 5.84 6.10 9.10
C CYS A 81 4.90 6.32 10.29
N PRO A 82 5.43 6.74 11.46
CA PRO A 82 4.60 7.15 12.58
C PRO A 82 3.57 8.24 12.21
N PRO A 83 2.44 8.35 12.93
CA PRO A 83 1.45 9.40 12.70
C PRO A 83 2.06 10.80 12.61
N GLY A 84 1.58 11.60 11.67
CA GLY A 84 2.12 12.94 11.37
C GLY A 84 3.37 12.96 10.47
N GLN A 85 3.89 11.81 10.04
CA GLN A 85 5.07 11.72 9.18
C GLN A 85 4.77 11.09 7.82
N VAL A 86 5.67 11.32 6.86
CA VAL A 86 5.59 10.76 5.50
C VAL A 86 6.87 10.00 5.15
N SER A 87 6.75 9.00 4.26
CA SER A 87 7.90 8.23 3.77
C SER A 87 8.79 9.10 2.87
N MET A 88 10.10 9.07 3.07
CA MET A 88 11.07 9.84 2.28
C MET A 88 11.89 8.99 1.30
N GLN A 89 11.41 7.78 1.03
CA GLN A 89 12.08 6.79 0.19
C GLN A 89 11.13 6.30 -0.90
N TRP A 90 11.64 6.28 -2.13
CA TRP A 90 10.96 5.81 -3.35
C TRP A 90 11.99 5.75 -4.49
N ASP A 91 11.66 5.16 -5.65
CA ASP A 91 12.53 5.17 -6.83
C ASP A 91 12.85 6.62 -7.26
N PRO A 92 14.13 7.07 -7.30
CA PRO A 92 14.47 8.42 -7.76
C PRO A 92 14.00 8.72 -9.19
N LYS A 93 13.69 7.68 -9.98
CA LYS A 93 13.10 7.82 -11.31
C LYS A 93 11.59 7.98 -11.28
N ALA A 94 10.90 7.66 -10.18
CA ALA A 94 9.45 7.83 -10.01
C ALA A 94 9.09 9.31 -9.87
N THR A 95 9.03 9.99 -11.01
CA THR A 95 8.76 11.43 -11.11
C THR A 95 7.38 11.75 -11.67
N SER A 96 6.53 10.73 -11.85
CA SER A 96 5.15 10.88 -12.34
C SER A 96 4.17 9.96 -11.63
N TYR A 97 2.93 10.44 -11.51
CA TYR A 97 1.77 9.64 -11.08
C TYR A 97 1.25 8.80 -12.26
N SER A 98 2.07 7.87 -12.74
CA SER A 98 1.69 6.96 -13.82
C SER A 98 2.27 5.58 -13.56
N TYR A 99 1.49 4.54 -13.82
CA TYR A 99 2.00 3.18 -13.74
C TYR A 99 3.19 2.95 -14.73
N PRO A 100 4.26 2.25 -14.33
CA PRO A 100 4.50 1.64 -13.02
C PRO A 100 5.19 2.57 -12.01
N MET A 101 5.48 3.82 -12.35
CA MET A 101 6.23 4.74 -11.51
C MET A 101 5.53 5.04 -10.19
N SER A 102 4.20 5.16 -10.18
CA SER A 102 3.42 5.36 -8.96
C SER A 102 3.52 4.23 -7.94
N MET A 103 3.85 3.02 -8.39
CA MET A 103 3.98 1.83 -7.53
C MET A 103 5.34 1.74 -6.82
N ARG A 104 6.33 2.55 -7.22
CA ARG A 104 7.73 2.38 -6.78
C ARG A 104 8.07 3.21 -5.56
N GLY A 105 7.33 2.99 -4.48
CA GLY A 105 7.54 3.64 -3.19
C GLY A 105 8.30 2.82 -2.17
N GLY A 106 8.84 3.49 -1.16
CA GLY A 106 9.55 2.87 -0.05
C GLY A 106 10.97 2.43 -0.39
N LEU A 107 11.36 1.28 0.16
CA LEU A 107 12.73 0.78 0.07
C LEU A 107 12.88 -0.20 -1.07
N TYR A 108 14.06 -0.27 -1.67
CA TYR A 108 14.31 -1.22 -2.73
C TYR A 108 14.83 -2.53 -2.14
N CYS A 109 14.15 -3.65 -2.40
CA CYS A 109 14.71 -4.96 -2.13
C CYS A 109 15.54 -5.41 -3.33
N ASP A 110 16.85 -5.53 -3.16
CA ASP A 110 17.72 -6.00 -4.23
C ASP A 110 17.54 -7.50 -4.52
N ASP A 111 18.15 -7.97 -5.61
CA ASP A 111 18.03 -9.36 -6.07
C ASP A 111 18.56 -10.39 -5.05
N ASP A 112 19.43 -9.96 -4.11
CA ASP A 112 19.95 -10.77 -3.01
C ASP A 112 19.02 -10.78 -1.79
N GLY A 113 17.92 -10.03 -1.84
CA GLY A 113 16.96 -9.92 -0.75
C GLY A 113 17.36 -8.91 0.33
N LYS A 114 18.29 -7.99 0.07
CA LYS A 114 18.69 -6.95 1.02
C LYS A 114 17.98 -5.64 0.73
N ILE A 115 17.60 -4.96 1.80
CA ILE A 115 16.91 -3.67 1.74
C ILE A 115 17.90 -2.54 1.52
N GLN A 116 17.62 -1.71 0.53
CA GLN A 116 18.40 -0.54 0.13
C GLN A 116 17.54 0.72 0.27
N LYS A 117 18.11 1.78 0.85
CA LYS A 117 17.51 3.13 0.83
C LYS A 117 17.77 3.76 -0.54
N PRO A 118 16.74 4.07 -1.33
CA PRO A 118 16.93 4.76 -2.61
C PRO A 118 17.54 6.16 -2.48
N PHE A 119 17.29 6.85 -1.36
CA PHE A 119 17.97 8.09 -0.96
C PHE A 119 18.80 7.83 0.30
N PRO A 120 20.09 7.43 0.18
CA PRO A 120 20.91 7.02 1.32
C PRO A 120 21.04 8.08 2.42
N ASN A 121 21.08 9.36 2.01
CA ASN A 121 21.29 10.50 2.89
C ASN A 121 19.99 11.13 3.44
N ARG A 122 18.82 10.59 3.11
CA ARG A 122 17.54 11.02 3.69
C ARG A 122 17.12 10.07 4.77
N ASP A 123 16.39 10.53 5.77
CA ASP A 123 15.78 9.64 6.75
C ASP A 123 14.70 8.74 6.10
N TYR A 124 14.23 7.74 6.85
CA TYR A 124 13.08 6.96 6.39
C TYR A 124 11.81 7.80 6.41
N CYS A 125 11.61 8.55 7.48
CA CYS A 125 10.41 9.32 7.71
C CYS A 125 10.77 10.76 8.05
N GLU A 126 9.99 11.70 7.53
CA GLU A 126 10.08 13.10 7.91
C GLU A 126 8.71 13.58 8.40
N SER A 127 8.72 14.47 9.40
CA SER A 127 7.52 15.17 9.83
C SER A 127 6.89 15.91 8.65
N ALA A 128 5.59 15.69 8.48
CA ALA A 128 4.83 16.42 7.50
C ALA A 128 4.76 17.91 7.89
N THR A 129 4.56 18.79 6.91
CA THR A 129 4.80 20.23 7.06
C THR A 129 3.68 20.98 7.79
N GLY A 130 2.47 20.41 7.88
CA GLY A 130 1.25 21.12 8.29
C GLY A 130 0.70 20.80 9.69
N VAL A 131 -0.11 21.72 10.19
CA VAL A 131 -0.84 21.66 11.47
C VAL A 131 -2.22 21.01 11.30
N LEU A 132 -2.28 19.68 11.20
CA LEU A 132 -3.56 18.96 11.23
C LEU A 132 -3.56 17.94 12.35
N LYS A 133 -4.55 18.07 13.23
CA LYS A 133 -4.80 17.10 14.30
C LYS A 133 -6.21 16.54 14.14
N ALA A 134 -6.33 15.23 14.25
CA ALA A 134 -7.61 14.57 14.39
C ALA A 134 -8.01 14.59 15.86
N HIS A 135 -9.11 15.27 16.20
CA HIS A 135 -9.67 15.32 17.55
C HIS A 135 -10.91 14.41 17.63
N ASN A 136 -10.79 13.32 18.36
CA ASN A 136 -11.87 12.34 18.52
C ASN A 136 -12.81 12.72 19.67
N LYS A 137 -14.08 12.98 19.33
CA LYS A 137 -15.18 13.26 20.26
C LYS A 137 -16.22 12.11 20.30
N ALA A 138 -15.96 10.98 19.65
CA ALA A 138 -16.93 9.89 19.43
C ALA A 138 -16.93 8.78 20.51
N GLY A 139 -16.11 8.89 21.56
CA GLY A 139 -16.12 8.00 22.72
C GLY A 139 -15.51 6.61 22.52
N LYS A 140 -15.15 6.23 21.29
CA LYS A 140 -14.31 5.07 20.95
C LYS A 140 -13.22 5.50 19.98
N SER A 141 -12.08 4.82 19.99
CA SER A 141 -10.97 5.06 19.07
C SER A 141 -11.44 5.02 17.61
N VAL A 142 -10.88 5.90 16.78
CA VAL A 142 -11.20 5.96 15.34
C VAL A 142 -9.91 5.74 14.56
N SER A 143 -9.91 4.79 13.62
CA SER A 143 -8.78 4.59 12.71
C SER A 143 -8.89 5.51 11.50
N PHE A 144 -7.85 6.32 11.27
CA PHE A 144 -7.62 7.06 10.02
C PHE A 144 -6.58 6.30 9.21
N CYS A 145 -6.96 5.81 8.03
CA CYS A 145 -6.10 4.96 7.20
C CYS A 145 -5.58 5.76 6.02
N GLN A 146 -4.30 6.11 6.04
CA GLN A 146 -3.63 6.82 4.96
C GLN A 146 -3.36 5.90 3.78
N THR A 147 -3.58 6.42 2.58
CA THR A 147 -3.19 5.79 1.32
C THR A 147 -1.66 5.68 1.20
N VAL A 148 -1.18 4.48 0.86
CA VAL A 148 0.22 4.22 0.55
C VAL A 148 0.55 4.83 -0.81
N LEU A 149 1.25 5.96 -0.80
CA LEU A 149 1.62 6.68 -2.01
C LEU A 149 3.01 7.31 -1.88
N PRO A 150 3.96 7.05 -2.80
CA PRO A 150 3.89 6.07 -3.87
C PRO A 150 3.77 4.63 -3.34
N GLY A 151 3.07 3.78 -4.07
CA GLY A 151 2.79 2.39 -3.70
C GLY A 151 1.55 1.85 -4.40
N ASN A 152 0.93 0.83 -3.80
CA ASN A 152 -0.26 0.17 -4.35
C ASN A 152 -1.57 0.96 -4.17
N GLU A 153 -1.50 2.17 -3.60
CA GLU A 153 -2.62 3.09 -3.38
C GLU A 153 -3.73 2.53 -2.46
N ALA A 154 -3.45 1.43 -1.75
CA ALA A 154 -4.30 0.94 -0.68
C ALA A 154 -4.15 1.81 0.58
N MET A 155 -5.19 1.85 1.40
CA MET A 155 -5.31 2.65 2.63
C MET A 155 -4.81 1.85 3.83
N LEU A 156 -3.49 1.65 3.90
CA LEU A 156 -2.88 0.70 4.80
C LEU A 156 -2.14 1.33 5.98
N ILE A 157 -1.78 2.62 5.91
CA ILE A 157 -0.96 3.28 6.94
C ILE A 157 -1.89 3.80 8.05
N PRO A 158 -1.89 3.24 9.26
CA PRO A 158 -2.88 3.57 10.27
C PRO A 158 -2.45 4.76 11.12
N THR A 159 -3.43 5.58 11.49
CA THR A 159 -3.36 6.47 12.65
C THR A 159 -4.57 6.19 13.53
N MET A 160 -4.33 5.61 14.71
CA MET A 160 -5.37 5.39 15.71
C MET A 160 -5.57 6.67 16.53
N VAL A 161 -6.79 7.18 16.54
CA VAL A 161 -7.15 8.43 17.22
C VAL A 161 -8.02 8.12 18.44
N ASP A 162 -7.41 8.06 19.62
CA ASP A 162 -8.15 7.89 20.87
C ASP A 162 -8.77 9.21 21.34
N SER A 163 -7.98 10.28 21.38
CA SER A 163 -8.41 11.63 21.73
C SER A 163 -7.85 12.65 20.74
N LEU A 164 -6.53 12.71 20.58
CA LEU A 164 -5.88 13.63 19.67
C LEU A 164 -4.68 12.94 19.02
N ALA A 165 -4.56 13.02 17.69
CA ALA A 165 -3.42 12.48 16.96
C ALA A 165 -3.05 13.38 15.79
N ASP A 166 -1.76 13.39 15.45
CA ASP A 166 -1.26 14.11 14.28
C ASP A 166 -1.58 13.34 12.99
N LEU A 167 -2.10 14.04 11.98
CA LEU A 167 -2.23 13.52 10.63
C LEU A 167 -1.14 14.12 9.76
N ALA A 168 -0.51 13.32 8.92
CA ALA A 168 0.46 13.81 7.96
C ALA A 168 -0.20 14.73 6.92
N VAL A 169 0.38 15.92 6.75
CA VAL A 169 0.04 16.91 5.72
C VAL A 169 1.30 17.19 4.89
N PRO A 170 1.50 16.50 3.75
CA PRO A 170 2.73 16.63 2.98
C PRO A 170 2.88 18.02 2.34
N GLY A 171 4.11 18.46 2.17
CA GLY A 171 4.45 19.64 1.39
C GLY A 171 4.76 19.33 -0.07
N MET A 172 4.99 20.38 -0.86
CA MET A 172 5.27 20.27 -2.29
C MET A 172 6.53 19.48 -2.64
N SER A 173 7.43 19.27 -1.67
CA SER A 173 8.63 18.43 -1.81
C SER A 173 8.36 16.92 -1.72
N TYR A 174 7.18 16.53 -1.24
CA TYR A 174 6.76 15.14 -1.20
C TYR A 174 6.62 14.58 -2.62
N TRP A 175 6.66 13.25 -2.74
CA TRP A 175 6.64 12.55 -4.02
C TRP A 175 5.58 13.11 -4.99
N CYS A 176 6.03 13.60 -6.15
CA CYS A 176 5.20 14.25 -7.18
C CYS A 176 4.29 15.39 -6.67
N SER A 177 4.69 16.07 -5.59
CA SER A 177 3.91 17.12 -4.92
C SER A 177 2.49 16.66 -4.55
N THR A 178 2.35 15.37 -4.19
CA THR A 178 1.06 14.76 -3.86
C THR A 178 0.61 15.11 -2.44
N ALA A 179 -0.70 14.97 -2.21
CA ALA A 179 -1.34 15.13 -0.91
C ALA A 179 -1.42 13.80 -0.15
N ALA A 180 -1.58 13.86 1.17
CA ALA A 180 -2.02 12.71 1.94
C ALA A 180 -3.53 12.55 1.77
N GLN A 181 -3.98 11.30 1.67
CA GLN A 181 -5.39 10.92 1.58
C GLN A 181 -5.67 9.89 2.67
N TYR A 182 -6.82 10.02 3.33
CA TYR A 182 -7.24 9.20 4.45
C TYR A 182 -8.65 8.65 4.23
N TYR A 183 -8.85 7.42 4.68
CA TYR A 183 -10.15 6.79 4.85
C TYR A 183 -10.45 6.72 6.34
N ILE A 184 -11.64 7.16 6.73
CA ILE A 184 -12.02 7.31 8.15
C ILE A 184 -13.06 6.24 8.47
N ASN A 185 -12.69 5.26 9.30
CA ASN A 185 -13.60 4.19 9.71
C ASN A 185 -14.51 4.63 10.86
N ALA A 186 -15.52 3.81 11.15
CA ALA A 186 -16.44 4.06 12.26
C ALA A 186 -15.74 3.94 13.63
N PRO A 187 -16.22 4.65 14.67
CA PRO A 187 -15.68 4.53 16.03
C PRO A 187 -15.71 3.08 16.53
N GLY A 188 -14.56 2.60 16.99
CA GLY A 188 -14.35 1.23 17.48
C GLY A 188 -13.84 0.24 16.42
N VAL A 189 -13.71 0.64 15.15
CA VAL A 189 -13.01 -0.16 14.14
C VAL A 189 -11.51 0.00 14.34
N THR A 190 -10.80 -1.12 14.47
CA THR A 190 -9.34 -1.15 14.68
C THR A 190 -8.57 -0.88 13.38
N ALA A 191 -7.26 -0.64 13.49
CA ALA A 191 -6.39 -0.50 12.33
C ALA A 191 -6.34 -1.81 11.51
N GLU A 192 -6.30 -2.95 12.18
CA GLU A 192 -6.25 -4.28 11.56
C GLU A 192 -7.53 -4.61 10.80
N GLU A 193 -8.69 -4.17 11.30
CA GLU A 193 -9.99 -4.35 10.63
C GLU A 193 -10.24 -3.29 9.55
N GLY A 194 -9.74 -2.07 9.77
CA GLY A 194 -10.15 -0.88 9.04
C GLY A 194 -9.16 -0.39 7.98
N CYS A 195 -7.87 -0.61 8.15
CA CYS A 195 -6.82 -0.15 7.23
C CYS A 195 -6.44 -1.26 6.24
N ILE A 196 -7.44 -1.71 5.50
CA ILE A 196 -7.35 -2.79 4.52
C ILE A 196 -8.06 -2.40 3.23
N TRP A 197 -7.74 -3.09 2.15
CA TRP A 197 -8.61 -3.12 0.98
C TRP A 197 -9.77 -4.10 1.23
N GLY A 198 -10.92 -3.58 1.64
CA GLY A 198 -12.09 -4.36 2.03
C GLY A 198 -13.03 -4.74 0.88
N THR A 199 -14.18 -5.30 1.25
CA THR A 199 -15.25 -5.73 0.34
C THR A 199 -16.54 -4.93 0.60
N SER A 200 -17.48 -4.98 -0.35
CA SER A 200 -18.78 -4.32 -0.22
C SER A 200 -19.69 -4.92 0.86
N GLU A 201 -19.21 -5.92 1.61
CA GLU A 201 -19.95 -6.53 2.71
C GLU A 201 -19.93 -5.65 3.96
N ASN A 202 -18.89 -4.82 4.15
CA ASN A 202 -18.71 -4.00 5.34
C ASN A 202 -18.18 -2.58 4.99
N PRO A 203 -18.62 -1.53 5.71
CA PRO A 203 -18.20 -0.15 5.44
C PRO A 203 -16.85 0.19 6.09
N VAL A 204 -15.79 -0.55 5.73
CA VAL A 204 -14.43 -0.37 6.26
C VAL A 204 -13.40 -0.19 5.15
N GLY A 205 -12.28 0.46 5.46
CA GLY A 205 -11.20 0.70 4.50
C GLY A 205 -11.66 1.54 3.31
N ASN A 206 -11.43 1.05 2.10
CA ASN A 206 -11.94 1.68 0.87
C ASN A 206 -13.48 1.83 0.82
N TRP A 207 -14.22 1.13 1.68
CA TRP A 207 -15.67 1.24 1.81
C TRP A 207 -16.13 2.10 3.00
N SER A 208 -15.21 2.72 3.74
CA SER A 208 -15.57 3.60 4.85
C SER A 208 -16.38 4.83 4.37
N PRO A 209 -17.20 5.46 5.23
CA PRO A 209 -18.12 6.50 4.80
C PRO A 209 -17.46 7.83 4.43
N TYR A 210 -16.31 8.15 5.03
CA TYR A 210 -15.66 9.46 4.88
C TYR A 210 -14.23 9.34 4.42
N THR A 211 -13.83 10.29 3.58
CA THR A 211 -12.43 10.50 3.22
C THR A 211 -12.00 11.92 3.57
N ALA A 212 -10.71 12.06 3.85
CA ALA A 212 -10.07 13.34 4.05
C ALA A 212 -8.78 13.42 3.23
N GLY A 213 -8.37 14.61 2.83
CA GLY A 213 -7.12 14.83 2.13
C GLY A 213 -6.51 16.17 2.46
N ALA A 214 -5.19 16.23 2.59
CA ALA A 214 -4.50 17.45 2.96
C ALA A 214 -3.11 17.56 2.35
N ASN A 215 -2.70 18.79 2.04
CA ASN A 215 -1.35 19.16 1.64
C ASN A 215 -1.05 20.62 2.00
N THR A 216 0.23 21.00 1.92
CA THR A 216 0.66 22.40 1.96
C THR A 216 1.23 22.85 0.62
N ASP A 217 1.08 24.13 0.30
CA ASP A 217 1.78 24.76 -0.82
C ASP A 217 3.17 25.30 -0.42
N THR A 218 3.87 25.95 -1.35
CA THR A 218 5.19 26.55 -1.09
C THR A 218 5.14 27.78 -0.19
N ASP A 219 3.97 28.41 -0.04
CA ASP A 219 3.77 29.60 0.78
C ASP A 219 3.40 29.23 2.22
N GLY A 220 3.24 27.93 2.50
CA GLY A 220 2.88 27.39 3.82
C GLY A 220 1.37 27.32 4.07
N ASN A 221 0.53 27.58 3.06
CA ASN A 221 -0.92 27.44 3.21
C ASN A 221 -1.29 25.95 3.26
N THR A 222 -2.14 25.58 4.21
CA THR A 222 -2.68 24.22 4.31
C THR A 222 -4.02 24.14 3.59
N PHE A 223 -4.16 23.16 2.71
CA PHE A 223 -5.41 22.83 2.04
C PHE A 223 -5.95 21.53 2.63
N LEU A 224 -7.20 21.55 3.08
CA LEU A 224 -7.89 20.41 3.66
C LEU A 224 -9.20 20.17 2.93
N LYS A 225 -9.49 18.90 2.65
CA LYS A 225 -10.77 18.42 2.15
C LYS A 225 -11.27 17.32 3.07
N ILE A 226 -12.54 17.39 3.45
CA ILE A 226 -13.30 16.26 3.99
C ILE A 226 -14.50 16.01 3.09
N GLY A 227 -14.98 14.78 3.03
CA GLY A 227 -16.18 14.48 2.28
C GLY A 227 -16.64 13.03 2.42
N TRP A 228 -17.80 12.76 1.85
CA TRP A 228 -18.26 11.39 1.66
C TRP A 228 -17.32 10.65 0.72
N ASN A 229 -16.98 9.42 1.08
CA ASN A 229 -16.33 8.50 0.18
C ASN A 229 -17.27 8.19 -1.00
N PRO A 230 -16.88 8.46 -2.25
CA PRO A 230 -17.72 8.18 -3.41
C PRO A 230 -18.20 6.73 -3.46
N ILE A 231 -17.34 5.75 -3.11
CA ILE A 231 -17.68 4.32 -3.09
C ILE A 231 -18.85 4.05 -2.14
N TYR A 232 -18.89 4.72 -0.98
CA TYR A 232 -20.00 4.57 -0.04
C TYR A 232 -21.35 4.98 -0.65
N LEU A 233 -21.34 5.94 -1.59
CA LEU A 233 -22.54 6.49 -2.22
C LEU A 233 -22.92 5.79 -3.54
N GLU A 234 -22.08 4.89 -4.06
CA GLU A 234 -22.33 4.21 -5.33
C GLU A 234 -23.61 3.36 -5.30
N PRO A 235 -24.35 3.25 -6.43
CA PRO A 235 -25.59 2.48 -6.48
C PRO A 235 -25.45 1.00 -6.09
N ALA A 236 -24.28 0.40 -6.33
CA ALA A 236 -24.01 -1.00 -6.04
C ALA A 236 -23.68 -1.27 -4.57
N THR A 237 -23.45 -0.23 -3.77
CA THR A 237 -23.04 -0.34 -2.36
C THR A 237 -24.25 -0.72 -1.49
N PRO A 238 -24.25 -1.89 -0.80
CA PRO A 238 -25.41 -2.38 -0.07
C PRO A 238 -25.89 -1.42 1.05
N PHE A 239 -24.97 -0.69 1.65
CA PHE A 239 -25.22 0.23 2.77
C PHE A 239 -25.27 1.71 2.33
N ARG A 240 -25.38 2.02 1.04
CA ARG A 240 -25.42 3.42 0.53
C ARG A 240 -26.49 4.32 1.15
N ASN A 241 -27.60 3.73 1.60
CA ASN A 241 -28.73 4.47 2.19
C ASN A 241 -28.68 4.50 3.73
N THR A 242 -27.63 3.94 4.33
CA THR A 242 -27.41 3.97 5.77
C THR A 242 -26.58 5.20 6.10
N VAL A 243 -27.17 6.13 6.87
CA VAL A 243 -26.45 7.28 7.40
C VAL A 243 -25.60 6.80 8.59
N PRO A 244 -24.28 7.04 8.61
CA PRO A 244 -23.44 6.75 9.77
C PRO A 244 -23.91 7.52 11.00
N ASP A 245 -23.74 6.94 12.18
CA ASP A 245 -24.06 7.55 13.47
C ASP A 245 -22.94 8.47 14.01
N PHE A 246 -21.89 8.67 13.22
CA PHE A 246 -20.77 9.57 13.48
C PHE A 246 -20.54 10.48 12.27
N GLY A 247 -19.82 11.58 12.47
CA GLY A 247 -19.48 12.54 11.42
C GLY A 247 -18.09 13.12 11.63
N VAL A 248 -17.62 13.85 10.62
CA VAL A 248 -16.33 14.55 10.61
C VAL A 248 -16.59 16.00 10.26
N GLU A 249 -15.99 16.92 11.00
CA GLU A 249 -16.06 18.36 10.76
C GLU A 249 -14.65 18.97 10.75
N ILE A 250 -14.53 20.14 10.14
CA ILE A 250 -13.30 20.95 10.19
C ILE A 250 -13.52 22.04 11.23
N GLU A 251 -12.65 22.08 12.24
CA GLU A 251 -12.59 23.11 13.26
C GLU A 251 -11.30 23.91 13.05
N CYS A 252 -11.42 25.22 12.79
CA CYS A 252 -10.30 26.15 12.71
C CYS A 252 -10.20 26.92 14.04
N GLU A 253 -9.02 26.97 14.63
CA GLU A 253 -8.72 27.82 15.81
C GLU A 253 -8.47 29.28 15.41
#